data_AF-A0A1I7TNT8-F1
#
_entry.id   AF-A0A1I7TNT8-F1
#
_cell.length_a   1.000
_cell.length_b   1.000
_cell.length_c   1.000
_cell.angle_alpha   90.00
_cell.angle_beta   90.00
_cell.angle_gamma   90.00
#
_symmetry.space_group_name_H-M   'P 1'
#
loop_
_entity.id
_entity.type
_entity.pdbx_description
1 polymer ?
#
loop_
_entity_poly.entity_id
_entity_poly.type
_entity_poly.pdbx_seq_one_letter_code
_entity_poly.pdbx_strand_id
1 'polypeptide(L)'
;MNAGSPEPEKLEKSREAMVDECRRAERLGIEMYNFHPGSTVGKCGREECMKTIAETIDYVVERTESIVMVLETMAGQGNSIGGKFEELQMIISLVKDKNRVGVCLDTCHVYAAGYDLRNQYEEVMRSFGEVIGWKYLKALHLNDSKGDLGSNLDRHEHIGQGKLGKETFRRMMRDERLDGIPWILETPEGKYPEEMMMLYGME
;
A
#
# COMPACT_ATOMS: atom_id res chain seq x y z
N MET A 1 -11.49 4.54 -7.11
CA MET A 1 -11.97 5.60 -6.19
C MET A 1 -10.84 6.58 -5.92
N ASN A 2 -11.12 7.81 -5.47
CA ASN A 2 -10.08 8.75 -5.03
C ASN A 2 -10.47 9.35 -3.68
N ALA A 3 -9.94 8.80 -2.59
CA ALA A 3 -10.26 9.21 -1.22
C ALA A 3 -9.77 10.62 -0.86
N GLY A 4 -8.88 11.20 -1.67
CA GLY A 4 -8.36 12.57 -1.54
C GLY A 4 -8.83 13.51 -2.65
N SER A 5 -9.93 13.20 -3.34
CA SER A 5 -10.38 14.00 -4.49
C SER A 5 -10.67 15.45 -4.10
N PRO A 6 -10.13 16.45 -4.83
CA PRO A 6 -10.43 17.86 -4.60
C PRO A 6 -11.78 18.30 -5.21
N GLU A 7 -12.49 17.39 -5.87
CA GLU A 7 -13.79 17.66 -6.47
C GLU A 7 -14.88 17.10 -5.54
N PRO A 8 -15.69 17.95 -4.87
CA PRO A 8 -16.60 17.51 -3.81
C PRO A 8 -17.55 16.38 -4.22
N GLU A 9 -18.12 16.44 -5.43
CA GLU A 9 -19.01 15.40 -5.93
C GLU A 9 -18.30 14.05 -6.14
N LYS A 10 -17.03 14.06 -6.59
CA LYS A 10 -16.25 12.83 -6.78
C LYS A 10 -15.76 12.27 -5.46
N LEU A 11 -15.46 13.16 -4.50
CA LEU A 11 -15.09 12.79 -3.14
C LEU A 11 -16.26 12.07 -2.45
N GLU A 12 -17.47 12.63 -2.51
CA GLU A 12 -18.65 12.02 -1.89
C GLU A 12 -18.94 10.64 -2.51
N LYS A 13 -18.93 10.53 -3.84
CA LYS A 13 -19.10 9.24 -4.52
C LYS A 13 -18.03 8.22 -4.14
N SER A 14 -16.79 8.66 -3.93
CA SER A 14 -15.70 7.78 -3.48
C SER A 14 -15.95 7.30 -2.05
N ARG A 15 -16.38 8.20 -1.14
CA ARG A 15 -16.73 7.87 0.25
C ARG A 15 -17.87 6.87 0.33
N GLU A 16 -18.96 7.11 -0.41
CA GLU A 16 -20.11 6.22 -0.47
C GLU A 16 -19.72 4.82 -0.99
N ALA A 17 -18.94 4.76 -2.08
CA ALA A 17 -18.47 3.50 -2.63
C ALA A 17 -17.57 2.73 -1.64
N MET A 18 -16.63 3.42 -0.98
CA MET A 18 -15.76 2.80 0.04
C MET A 18 -16.55 2.27 1.23
N VAL A 19 -17.58 2.99 1.70
CA VAL A 19 -18.47 2.49 2.77
C VAL A 19 -19.23 1.25 2.33
N ASP A 20 -19.75 1.21 1.10
CA ASP A 20 -20.44 0.02 0.58
C ASP A 20 -19.48 -1.18 0.50
N GLU A 21 -18.29 -0.99 -0.07
CA GLU A 21 -17.28 -2.04 -0.17
C GLU A 21 -16.84 -2.56 1.21
N CYS A 22 -16.62 -1.67 2.17
CA CYS A 22 -16.26 -2.05 3.53
C CYS A 22 -17.39 -2.83 4.24
N ARG A 23 -18.64 -2.41 4.09
CA ARG A 23 -19.78 -3.17 4.66
C ARG A 23 -19.94 -4.55 4.02
N ARG A 24 -19.63 -4.67 2.72
CA ARG A 24 -19.60 -5.97 2.05
C ARG A 24 -18.46 -6.84 2.57
N ALA A 25 -17.28 -6.26 2.78
CA ALA A 25 -16.14 -6.94 3.39
C ALA A 25 -16.49 -7.46 4.80
N GLU A 26 -17.08 -6.63 5.65
CA GLU A 26 -17.50 -7.04 7.01
C GLU A 26 -18.54 -8.18 6.98
N ARG A 27 -19.50 -8.13 6.06
CA ARG A 27 -20.48 -9.21 5.86
C ARG A 27 -19.85 -10.53 5.41
N LEU A 28 -18.66 -10.48 4.81
CA LEU A 28 -17.87 -11.63 4.40
C LEU A 28 -16.85 -12.06 5.47
N GLY A 29 -16.79 -11.36 6.61
CA GLY A 29 -15.78 -11.59 7.66
C GLY A 29 -14.39 -11.12 7.28
N ILE A 30 -14.26 -10.23 6.28
CA ILE A 30 -13.00 -9.62 5.89
C ILE A 30 -12.72 -8.44 6.83
N GLU A 31 -11.54 -8.42 7.43
CA GLU A 31 -11.17 -7.45 8.47
C GLU A 31 -10.37 -6.26 7.93
N MET A 32 -9.86 -6.34 6.70
CA MET A 32 -8.98 -5.32 6.11
C MET A 32 -9.45 -4.89 4.73
N TYR A 33 -9.40 -3.59 4.48
CA TYR A 33 -9.71 -2.99 3.19
C TYR A 33 -8.49 -2.22 2.67
N ASN A 34 -7.78 -2.82 1.71
CA ASN A 34 -6.63 -2.20 1.06
C ASN A 34 -7.07 -1.24 -0.05
N PHE A 35 -6.44 -0.05 -0.09
CA PHE A 35 -6.72 0.93 -1.11
C PHE A 35 -5.53 1.86 -1.37
N HIS A 36 -5.44 2.33 -2.61
CA HIS A 36 -4.54 3.41 -2.97
C HIS A 36 -5.01 4.72 -2.31
N PRO A 37 -4.13 5.48 -1.62
CA PRO A 37 -4.53 6.64 -0.82
C PRO A 37 -5.32 7.69 -1.60
N GLY A 38 -4.91 8.00 -2.83
CA GLY A 38 -5.60 8.95 -3.69
C GLY A 38 -4.67 9.78 -4.56
N SER A 39 -5.21 10.84 -5.15
CA SER A 39 -4.46 11.76 -6.00
C SER A 39 -4.98 13.19 -5.92
N THR A 40 -4.06 14.15 -5.95
CA THR A 40 -4.40 15.58 -6.07
C THR A 40 -5.00 15.93 -7.43
N VAL A 41 -4.83 15.07 -8.44
CA VAL A 41 -5.16 15.29 -9.86
C VAL A 41 -4.68 16.65 -10.40
N GLY A 42 -3.65 17.24 -9.78
CA GLY A 42 -3.12 18.56 -10.11
C GLY A 42 -4.01 19.75 -9.72
N LYS A 43 -5.03 19.53 -8.87
CA LYS A 43 -6.04 20.54 -8.52
C LYS A 43 -6.00 21.01 -7.05
N CYS A 44 -5.19 20.38 -6.19
CA CYS A 44 -4.99 20.79 -4.80
C CYS A 44 -3.55 20.52 -4.33
N GLY A 45 -3.20 21.04 -3.14
CA GLY A 45 -1.92 20.75 -2.50
C GLY A 45 -1.84 19.31 -1.98
N ARG A 46 -0.64 18.73 -1.90
CA ARG A 46 -0.45 17.36 -1.37
C ARG A 46 -0.90 17.25 0.10
N GLU A 47 -0.58 18.24 0.93
CA GLU A 47 -0.99 18.27 2.34
C GLU A 47 -2.51 18.35 2.50
N GLU A 48 -3.18 19.18 1.68
CA GLU A 48 -4.64 19.25 1.61
C GLU A 48 -5.23 17.91 1.22
N CYS A 49 -4.69 17.27 0.18
CA CYS A 49 -5.13 15.93 -0.25
C CYS A 49 -4.96 14.89 0.85
N MET A 50 -3.83 14.88 1.57
CA MET A 50 -3.60 13.97 2.71
C MET A 50 -4.59 14.19 3.85
N LYS A 51 -4.95 15.44 4.15
CA LYS A 51 -6.01 15.76 5.13
C LYS A 51 -7.35 15.19 4.68
N THR A 52 -7.72 15.39 3.41
CA THR A 52 -8.96 14.83 2.84
C THR A 52 -8.98 13.31 2.89
N ILE A 53 -7.84 12.65 2.64
CA ILE A 53 -7.72 11.18 2.74
C ILE A 53 -7.97 10.72 4.18
N ALA A 54 -7.35 11.37 5.18
CA ALA A 54 -7.57 11.05 6.59
C ALA A 54 -9.04 11.24 7.00
N GLU A 55 -9.67 12.34 6.58
CA GLU A 55 -11.11 12.57 6.79
C GLU A 55 -11.99 11.51 6.13
N THR A 56 -11.59 11.02 4.94
CA THR A 56 -12.29 9.91 4.27
C THR A 56 -12.13 8.60 5.03
N ILE A 57 -10.96 8.31 5.60
CA ILE A 57 -10.76 7.15 6.48
C ILE A 57 -11.69 7.26 7.69
N ASP A 58 -11.69 8.39 8.39
CA ASP A 58 -12.58 8.61 9.55
C ASP A 58 -14.05 8.47 9.15
N TYR A 59 -14.46 9.03 8.01
CA TYR A 59 -15.82 8.91 7.49
C TYR A 59 -16.26 7.45 7.32
N VAL A 60 -15.39 6.61 6.74
CA VAL A 60 -15.65 5.19 6.52
C VAL A 60 -15.67 4.43 7.86
N VAL A 61 -14.67 4.66 8.71
CA VAL A 61 -14.54 4.04 10.04
C VAL A 61 -15.75 4.33 10.92
N GLU A 62 -16.28 5.55 10.92
CA GLU A 62 -17.48 5.94 11.68
C GLU A 62 -18.78 5.26 11.17
N ARG A 63 -18.75 4.62 9.98
CA ARG A 63 -19.92 4.01 9.31
C ARG A 63 -19.82 2.49 9.13
N THR A 64 -18.79 1.91 9.72
CA THR A 64 -18.41 0.48 9.69
C THR A 64 -17.99 0.06 11.10
N GLU A 65 -17.99 -1.24 11.38
CA GLU A 65 -17.86 -1.73 12.76
C GLU A 65 -16.42 -2.12 13.12
N SER A 66 -15.71 -2.79 12.20
CA SER A 66 -14.47 -3.50 12.49
C SER A 66 -13.39 -3.35 11.43
N ILE A 67 -13.73 -2.94 10.20
CA ILE A 67 -12.77 -2.91 9.09
C ILE A 67 -11.56 -2.01 9.40
N VAL A 68 -10.36 -2.48 9.11
CA VAL A 68 -9.12 -1.70 9.13
C VAL A 68 -8.85 -1.14 7.74
N MET A 69 -8.72 0.18 7.63
CA MET A 69 -8.41 0.87 6.38
C MET A 69 -6.91 0.79 6.12
N VAL A 70 -6.49 0.08 5.07
CA VAL A 70 -5.08 -0.20 4.78
C VAL A 70 -4.61 0.65 3.60
N LEU A 71 -3.74 1.61 3.87
CA LEU A 71 -3.14 2.49 2.87
C LEU A 71 -2.02 1.76 2.13
N GLU A 72 -2.13 1.62 0.82
CA GLU A 72 -1.06 1.04 0.02
C GLU A 72 0.03 2.07 -0.32
N THR A 73 1.30 1.66 -0.25
CA THR A 73 2.40 2.44 -0.84
C THR A 73 2.22 2.55 -2.35
N MET A 74 2.49 3.72 -2.92
CA MET A 74 2.29 3.97 -4.36
C MET A 74 3.62 4.14 -5.10
N ALA A 75 3.64 3.87 -6.41
CA ALA A 75 4.80 4.10 -7.26
C ALA A 75 5.21 5.59 -7.40
N GLY A 76 4.42 6.55 -6.88
CA GLY A 76 4.72 7.98 -7.01
C GLY A 76 4.40 8.56 -8.40
N GLN A 77 3.52 7.92 -9.17
CA GLN A 77 3.16 8.35 -10.52
C GLN A 77 2.35 9.66 -10.52
N GLY A 78 2.92 10.69 -11.16
CA GLY A 78 2.23 11.96 -11.41
C GLY A 78 1.75 12.64 -10.13
N ASN A 79 0.44 12.65 -9.93
CA ASN A 79 -0.22 13.33 -8.81
C ASN A 79 -0.67 12.38 -7.69
N SER A 80 -0.22 11.12 -7.67
CA SER A 80 -0.59 10.16 -6.62
C SER A 80 -0.02 10.56 -5.26
N ILE A 81 -0.75 10.26 -4.18
CA ILE A 81 -0.28 10.34 -2.79
C ILE A 81 0.14 8.95 -2.32
N GLY A 82 1.19 8.88 -1.49
CA GLY A 82 1.67 7.62 -0.90
C GLY A 82 2.93 7.07 -1.55
N GLY A 83 3.60 7.88 -2.40
CA GLY A 83 4.91 7.53 -2.96
C GLY A 83 6.06 7.72 -1.97
N LYS A 84 5.80 8.36 -0.84
CA LYS A 84 6.76 8.54 0.25
C LYS A 84 6.16 8.04 1.55
N PHE A 85 6.97 7.39 2.38
CA PHE A 85 6.52 6.91 3.69
C PHE A 85 6.02 8.04 4.59
N GLU A 86 6.60 9.24 4.49
CA GLU A 86 6.17 10.42 5.24
C GLU A 86 4.75 10.88 4.89
N GLU A 87 4.29 10.62 3.65
CA GLU A 87 2.93 10.96 3.25
C GLU A 87 1.91 10.04 3.89
N LEU A 88 2.22 8.74 3.94
CA LEU A 88 1.39 7.76 4.65
C LEU A 88 1.38 8.04 6.15
N GLN A 89 2.54 8.34 6.74
CA GLN A 89 2.65 8.75 8.13
C GLN A 89 1.80 9.99 8.43
N MET A 90 1.81 11.00 7.56
CA MET A 90 1.02 12.21 7.73
C MET A 90 -0.47 11.89 7.74
N ILE A 91 -0.96 11.10 6.78
CA ILE A 91 -2.35 10.64 6.74
C ILE A 91 -2.69 9.90 8.03
N ILE A 92 -1.89 8.90 8.41
CA ILE A 92 -2.09 8.12 9.64
C ILE A 92 -2.19 9.08 10.82
N SER A 93 -1.26 10.03 10.96
CA SER A 93 -1.20 10.95 12.10
C SER A 93 -2.51 11.72 12.34
N LEU A 94 -3.23 12.03 11.26
CA LEU A 94 -4.49 12.78 11.25
C LEU A 94 -5.74 11.91 11.49
N VAL A 95 -5.67 10.61 11.22
CA VAL A 95 -6.78 9.67 11.49
C VAL A 95 -7.04 9.60 13.00
N LYS A 96 -8.33 9.65 13.38
CA LYS A 96 -8.77 9.64 14.78
C LYS A 96 -8.53 8.27 15.43
N ASP A 97 -9.04 7.21 14.81
CA ASP A 97 -8.86 5.84 15.32
C ASP A 97 -7.63 5.17 14.70
N LYS A 98 -6.52 5.28 15.43
CA LYS A 98 -5.23 4.71 15.04
C LYS A 98 -5.19 3.17 15.03
N ASN A 99 -6.20 2.49 15.57
CA ASN A 99 -6.29 1.03 15.54
C ASN A 99 -6.95 0.51 14.26
N ARG A 100 -7.71 1.38 13.56
CA ARG A 100 -8.45 1.05 12.33
C ARG A 100 -7.82 1.63 11.07
N VAL A 101 -6.52 1.90 11.13
CA VAL A 101 -5.69 2.27 9.97
C VAL A 101 -4.40 1.46 9.94
N GLY A 102 -3.94 1.12 8.75
CA GLY A 102 -2.70 0.39 8.51
C GLY A 102 -2.07 0.73 7.16
N VAL A 103 -1.02 0.00 6.81
CA VAL A 103 -0.26 0.14 5.56
C VAL A 103 -0.04 -1.22 4.93
N CYS A 104 -0.26 -1.29 3.62
CA CYS A 104 0.23 -2.36 2.77
C CYS A 104 1.50 -1.87 2.06
N LEU A 105 2.58 -2.64 2.19
CA LEU A 105 3.82 -2.36 1.46
C LEU A 105 3.83 -3.18 0.17
N ASP A 106 3.76 -2.48 -0.96
CA ASP A 106 3.92 -3.06 -2.28
C ASP A 106 5.37 -2.91 -2.74
N THR A 107 6.03 -4.03 -3.05
CA THR A 107 7.45 -4.04 -3.39
C THR A 107 7.76 -3.35 -4.72
N CYS A 108 6.89 -3.47 -5.72
CA CYS A 108 7.06 -2.81 -7.01
C CYS A 108 6.90 -1.30 -6.85
N HIS A 109 5.89 -0.85 -6.11
CA HIS A 109 5.62 0.55 -5.84
C HIS A 109 6.74 1.22 -5.06
N VAL A 110 7.18 0.61 -3.95
CA VAL A 110 8.29 1.13 -3.14
C VAL A 110 9.56 1.26 -3.98
N TYR A 111 9.87 0.27 -4.81
CA TYR A 111 10.99 0.33 -5.74
C TYR A 111 10.84 1.42 -6.81
N ALA A 112 9.67 1.50 -7.44
CA ALA A 112 9.38 2.50 -8.46
C ALA A 112 9.40 3.93 -7.91
N ALA A 113 9.06 4.12 -6.62
CA ALA A 113 9.11 5.40 -5.92
C ALA A 113 10.53 5.83 -5.50
N GLY A 114 11.54 4.95 -5.65
CA GLY A 114 12.95 5.26 -5.43
C GLY A 114 13.58 4.63 -4.19
N TYR A 115 12.87 3.77 -3.46
CA TYR A 115 13.43 3.02 -2.34
C TYR A 115 14.10 1.73 -2.87
N ASP A 116 15.42 1.65 -2.78
CA ASP A 116 16.18 0.54 -3.36
C ASP A 116 16.11 -0.76 -2.53
N LEU A 117 14.96 -1.43 -2.56
CA LEU A 117 14.75 -2.74 -1.91
C LEU A 117 15.74 -3.81 -2.39
N ARG A 118 16.28 -3.67 -3.61
CA ARG A 118 17.23 -4.63 -4.18
C ARG A 118 18.59 -4.57 -3.49
N ASN A 119 19.16 -3.37 -3.39
CA ASN A 119 20.53 -3.21 -2.88
C ASN A 119 20.59 -2.72 -1.44
N GLN A 120 19.56 -2.01 -0.96
CA GLN A 120 19.53 -1.29 0.32
C GLN A 120 18.34 -1.74 1.19
N TYR A 121 17.98 -3.02 1.10
CA TYR A 121 16.84 -3.62 1.80
C TYR A 121 16.70 -3.18 3.26
N GLU A 122 17.73 -3.37 4.09
CA GLU A 122 17.68 -3.01 5.52
C GLU A 122 17.48 -1.51 5.77
N GLU A 123 18.02 -0.65 4.91
CA GLU A 123 17.81 0.79 5.04
C GLU A 123 16.36 1.17 4.75
N VAL A 124 15.77 0.59 3.70
CA VAL A 124 14.37 0.81 3.35
C VAL A 124 13.45 0.30 4.46
N MET A 125 13.67 -0.92 4.96
CA MET A 125 12.87 -1.50 6.04
C MET A 125 13.03 -0.74 7.35
N ARG A 126 14.26 -0.28 7.68
CA ARG A 126 14.49 0.61 8.83
C ARG A 126 13.72 1.92 8.67
N SER A 127 13.80 2.55 7.50
CA SER A 127 13.07 3.80 7.21
C SER A 127 11.57 3.61 7.35
N PHE A 128 10.99 2.51 6.85
CA PHE A 128 9.59 2.18 7.07
C PHE A 128 9.26 2.09 8.56
N GLY A 129 10.08 1.36 9.33
CA GLY A 129 9.91 1.20 10.77
C GLY A 129 10.03 2.49 11.57
N GLU A 130 10.92 3.40 11.18
CA GLU A 130 11.14 4.70 11.84
C GLU A 130 10.07 5.73 11.47
N VAL A 131 9.67 5.79 10.21
CA VAL A 131 8.73 6.80 9.70
C VAL A 131 7.28 6.37 9.94
N ILE A 132 6.89 5.20 9.45
CA ILE A 132 5.49 4.72 9.58
C ILE A 132 5.30 4.04 10.93
N GLY A 133 6.20 3.10 11.27
CA GLY A 133 6.08 2.27 12.46
C GLY A 133 5.50 0.89 12.16
N TRP A 134 6.21 -0.15 12.59
CA TRP A 134 5.88 -1.56 12.32
C TRP A 134 4.47 -1.99 12.72
N LYS A 135 3.89 -1.38 13.76
CA LYS A 135 2.51 -1.68 14.20
C LYS A 135 1.44 -1.42 13.14
N TYR A 136 1.74 -0.56 12.16
CA TYR A 136 0.82 -0.24 11.06
C TYR A 136 1.04 -1.14 9.85
N LEU A 137 2.09 -1.94 9.77
CA LEU A 137 2.22 -2.91 8.68
C LEU A 137 1.13 -3.97 8.83
N LYS A 138 0.27 -4.10 7.83
CA LYS A 138 -0.87 -5.02 7.84
C LYS A 138 -0.88 -6.03 6.71
N ALA A 139 -0.20 -5.73 5.60
CA ALA A 139 -0.17 -6.60 4.43
C ALA A 139 1.08 -6.29 3.59
N LEU A 140 1.41 -7.23 2.72
CA LEU A 140 2.42 -7.06 1.67
C LEU A 140 1.81 -7.41 0.31
N HIS A 141 2.12 -6.60 -0.69
CA HIS A 141 1.96 -6.99 -2.09
C HIS A 141 3.35 -7.32 -2.64
N LEU A 142 3.53 -8.56 -3.07
CA LEU A 142 4.78 -9.07 -3.61
C LEU A 142 4.76 -9.03 -5.13
N ASN A 143 5.35 -7.96 -5.64
CA ASN A 143 5.41 -7.68 -7.07
C ASN A 143 6.85 -7.37 -7.47
N ASP A 144 7.41 -8.10 -8.44
CA ASP A 144 8.65 -7.66 -9.08
C ASP A 144 8.31 -6.46 -9.99
N SER A 145 9.31 -5.67 -10.39
CA SER A 145 9.09 -4.45 -11.16
C SER A 145 9.65 -4.58 -12.58
N LYS A 146 8.86 -4.20 -13.59
CA LYS A 146 9.41 -4.00 -14.95
C LYS A 146 10.18 -2.67 -15.06
N GLY A 147 9.83 -1.68 -14.24
CA GLY A 147 10.44 -0.37 -14.22
C GLY A 147 11.77 -0.34 -13.47
N ASP A 148 12.61 0.64 -13.79
CA ASP A 148 13.85 0.89 -13.03
C ASP A 148 13.55 1.57 -11.67
N LEU A 149 14.52 1.54 -10.76
CA LEU A 149 14.49 2.26 -9.49
C LEU A 149 14.13 3.73 -9.71
N GLY A 150 13.12 4.24 -8.99
CA GLY A 150 12.73 5.65 -9.11
C GLY A 150 12.08 6.02 -10.45
N SER A 151 11.63 5.04 -11.24
CA SER A 151 10.98 5.28 -12.53
C SER A 151 9.56 5.85 -12.42
N ASN A 152 8.96 5.80 -11.22
CA ASN A 152 7.55 6.08 -10.96
C ASN A 152 6.58 5.28 -11.85
N LEU A 153 7.02 4.12 -12.35
CA LEU A 153 6.25 3.23 -13.19
C LEU A 153 5.66 2.08 -12.35
N ASP A 154 4.35 2.13 -12.18
CA ASP A 154 3.56 1.02 -11.68
C ASP A 154 3.37 -0.01 -12.81
N ARG A 155 4.29 -0.99 -12.87
CA ARG A 155 4.18 -2.11 -13.81
C ARG A 155 4.82 -3.37 -13.24
N HIS A 156 3.97 -4.25 -12.74
CA HIS A 156 4.36 -5.49 -12.08
C HIS A 156 4.99 -6.48 -13.06
N GLU A 157 5.89 -7.30 -12.52
CA GLU A 157 6.51 -8.44 -13.18
C GLU A 157 6.47 -9.65 -12.26
N HIS A 158 6.55 -10.84 -12.86
CA HIS A 158 6.72 -12.07 -12.11
C HIS A 158 7.96 -12.05 -11.21
N ILE A 159 7.86 -12.72 -10.06
CA ILE A 159 8.91 -12.86 -9.05
C ILE A 159 10.21 -13.33 -9.69
N GLY A 160 11.22 -12.46 -9.59
CA GLY A 160 12.57 -12.74 -10.08
C GLY A 160 12.80 -12.53 -11.56
N GLN A 161 11.80 -12.08 -12.31
CA GLN A 161 11.89 -11.76 -13.74
C GLN A 161 11.99 -10.25 -14.01
N GLY A 162 11.87 -9.43 -12.96
CA GLY A 162 11.98 -7.98 -13.05
C GLY A 162 13.28 -7.43 -12.47
N LYS A 163 13.25 -6.14 -12.13
CA LYS A 163 14.39 -5.36 -11.68
C LYS A 163 14.70 -5.53 -10.20
N LEU A 164 13.75 -6.00 -9.38
CA LEU A 164 13.99 -6.37 -7.97
C LEU A 164 14.75 -7.69 -7.89
N GLY A 165 14.36 -8.67 -8.71
CA GLY A 165 15.03 -9.96 -8.81
C GLY A 165 14.83 -10.86 -7.58
N LYS A 166 15.20 -12.14 -7.72
CA LYS A 166 14.91 -13.20 -6.73
C LYS A 166 15.53 -12.97 -5.35
N GLU A 167 16.70 -12.32 -5.31
CA GLU A 167 17.41 -12.10 -4.05
C GLU A 167 16.66 -11.16 -3.11
N THR A 168 15.94 -10.17 -3.65
CA THR A 168 15.10 -9.26 -2.85
C THR A 168 14.00 -10.03 -2.13
N PHE A 169 13.28 -10.88 -2.86
CA PHE A 169 12.21 -11.71 -2.29
C PHE A 169 12.74 -12.76 -1.31
N ARG A 170 13.93 -13.32 -1.56
CA ARG A 170 14.59 -14.22 -0.59
C ARG A 170 14.88 -13.52 0.74
N ARG A 171 15.33 -12.26 0.70
CA ARG A 171 15.55 -11.48 1.92
C ARG A 171 14.25 -11.24 2.67
N MET A 172 13.18 -10.88 1.94
CA MET A 172 11.86 -10.69 2.53
C MET A 172 11.34 -11.96 3.19
N MET A 173 11.37 -13.10 2.49
CA MET A 173 10.93 -14.41 3.02
C MET A 173 11.65 -14.84 4.31
N ARG A 174 12.80 -14.23 4.63
CA ARG A 174 13.62 -14.51 5.83
C ARG A 174 13.53 -13.43 6.89
N ASP A 175 12.72 -12.42 6.67
CA ASP A 175 12.59 -11.26 7.53
C ASP A 175 11.42 -11.47 8.48
N GLU A 176 11.71 -11.92 9.71
CA GLU A 176 10.72 -12.18 10.75
C GLU A 176 9.83 -10.96 11.08
N ARG A 177 10.25 -9.74 10.71
CA ARG A 177 9.42 -8.52 10.85
C ARG A 177 8.16 -8.56 9.98
N LEU A 178 8.14 -9.41 8.96
CA LEU A 178 7.10 -9.55 7.95
C LEU A 178 6.18 -10.76 8.21
N ASP A 179 6.39 -11.50 9.29
CA ASP A 179 5.60 -12.67 9.64
C ASP A 179 4.19 -12.30 10.17
N GLY A 180 3.25 -13.24 10.02
CA GLY A 180 1.92 -13.13 10.62
C GLY A 180 0.95 -12.15 9.93
N ILE A 181 1.33 -11.62 8.76
CA ILE A 181 0.48 -10.78 7.90
C ILE A 181 0.27 -11.45 6.53
N PRO A 182 -0.80 -11.10 5.79
CA PRO A 182 -1.01 -11.62 4.44
C PRO A 182 0.01 -11.08 3.44
N TRP A 183 0.53 -11.99 2.61
CA TRP A 183 1.40 -11.69 1.48
C TRP A 183 0.65 -12.04 0.20
N ILE A 184 0.36 -11.04 -0.62
CA ILE A 184 -0.49 -11.16 -1.81
C ILE A 184 0.36 -10.99 -3.06
N LEU A 185 0.21 -11.89 -4.02
CA LEU A 185 0.78 -11.74 -5.36
C LEU A 185 -0.20 -10.99 -6.26
N GLU A 186 0.27 -9.92 -6.90
CA GLU A 186 -0.44 -9.22 -7.98
C GLU A 186 0.41 -9.18 -9.25
N THR A 187 1.29 -10.18 -9.38
CA THR A 187 2.08 -10.43 -10.57
C THR A 187 1.17 -10.69 -11.77
N PRO A 188 1.68 -10.57 -13.02
CA PRO A 188 0.90 -10.92 -14.20
C PRO A 188 0.29 -12.33 -14.08
N GLU A 189 -0.91 -12.53 -14.64
CA GLU A 189 -1.63 -13.78 -14.49
C GLU A 189 -0.86 -15.00 -15.05
N GLY A 190 -1.15 -16.18 -14.49
CA GLY A 190 -0.76 -17.47 -15.07
C GLY A 190 0.41 -18.19 -14.41
N LYS A 191 1.01 -17.65 -13.33
CA LYS A 191 2.13 -18.30 -12.61
C LYS A 191 2.00 -18.31 -11.07
N TYR A 192 0.84 -17.98 -10.52
CA TYR A 192 0.70 -17.85 -9.06
C TYR A 192 1.11 -19.12 -8.28
N PRO A 193 0.68 -20.35 -8.65
CA PRO A 193 1.11 -21.55 -7.93
C PRO A 193 2.63 -21.74 -7.92
N GLU A 194 3.29 -21.51 -9.06
CA GLU A 194 4.74 -21.63 -9.22
C GLU A 194 5.48 -20.56 -8.42
N GLU A 195 4.99 -19.33 -8.41
CA GLU A 195 5.56 -18.21 -7.66
C GLU A 195 5.41 -18.42 -6.15
N MET A 196 4.25 -18.89 -5.69
CA MET A 196 4.05 -19.25 -4.28
C MET A 196 5.01 -20.37 -3.84
N MET A 197 5.09 -21.47 -4.61
CA MET A 197 6.03 -22.56 -4.31
C MET A 197 7.49 -22.09 -4.31
N MET A 198 7.85 -21.18 -5.23
CA MET A 198 9.18 -20.60 -5.28
C MET A 198 9.48 -19.75 -4.04
N LEU A 199 8.54 -18.92 -3.60
CA LEU A 199 8.67 -18.07 -2.42
C LEU A 199 8.83 -18.89 -1.14
N TYR A 200 7.98 -19.90 -0.91
CA TYR A 200 8.13 -20.81 0.23
C TYR A 200 9.46 -21.59 0.21
N GLY A 201 10.04 -21.82 -0.97
CA GLY A 201 11.37 -22.42 -1.10
C GLY A 201 12.54 -21.45 -0.83
N MET A 202 12.28 -20.17 -0.56
CA MET A 202 13.29 -19.15 -0.26
C MET A 202 13.45 -18.85 1.24
N GLU A 203 12.53 -19.33 2.08
CA GLU A 203 12.62 -19.28 3.55
C GLU A 203 13.98 -19.85 4.03
#